data_AF-A0A645B717-F1
#
_entry.id   AF-A0A645B717-F1
#
_cell.length_a   1.000
_cell.length_b   1.000
_cell.length_c   1.000
_cell.angle_alpha   90.00
_cell.angle_beta   90.00
_cell.angle_gamma   90.00
#
_symmetry.space_group_name_H-M   'P 1'
#
loop_
_entity.id
_entity.type
_entity.pdbx_description
1 polymer ?
#
loop_
_entity_poly.entity_id
_entity_poly.type
_entity_poly.pdbx_seq_one_letter_code
_entity_poly.pdbx_strand_id
1 'polypeptide(L)'
;MVGPGGNRNNYQRQDTRAAYNNRQPQSAQPQPQPVPAEKLPAEYVDQAEAVMLSLRTTDKHGNLKFNITASKIRKILTLVTDILNEERFNKNAELNQANIQRLSMARVRIAYDAGRDNGVKEFAEKAKLLNYIKGIGKSRAEFIRFAEYMEALVAWHRYLGGEN
;
A
#
# COMPACT_ATOMS: atom_id res chain seq x y z
N MET A 1 -37.30 -68.38 -53.73
CA MET A 1 -37.94 -67.04 -53.72
C MET A 1 -38.41 -66.82 -52.29
N VAL A 2 -38.01 -65.78 -51.54
CA VAL A 2 -38.20 -64.34 -51.80
C VAL A 2 -37.00 -63.55 -51.24
N GLY A 3 -36.60 -62.49 -51.96
CA GLY A 3 -35.62 -61.48 -51.52
C GLY A 3 -36.27 -60.31 -50.75
N PRO A 4 -35.98 -59.05 -51.12
CA PRO A 4 -35.34 -58.04 -50.27
C PRO A 4 -36.26 -56.92 -49.74
N GLY A 5 -35.73 -56.10 -48.83
CA GLY A 5 -36.02 -54.66 -48.79
C GLY A 5 -37.02 -54.11 -47.76
N GLY A 6 -36.58 -53.08 -47.02
CA GLY A 6 -37.28 -51.79 -47.03
C GLY A 6 -38.17 -51.38 -45.85
N ASN A 7 -37.79 -50.24 -45.26
CA ASN A 7 -38.60 -49.06 -44.87
C ASN A 7 -39.30 -48.93 -43.48
N ARG A 8 -38.85 -47.85 -42.80
CA ARG A 8 -39.59 -46.70 -42.22
C ARG A 8 -40.67 -46.92 -41.15
N ASN A 9 -40.43 -46.34 -39.97
CA ASN A 9 -41.18 -45.19 -39.40
C ASN A 9 -40.61 -44.88 -38.00
N ASN A 10 -40.01 -43.72 -37.76
CA ASN A 10 -40.64 -42.43 -37.46
C ASN A 10 -41.35 -42.41 -36.08
N TYR A 11 -40.59 -42.06 -35.05
CA TYR A 11 -41.11 -41.37 -33.86
C TYR A 11 -40.19 -40.18 -33.57
N GLN A 12 -40.64 -38.98 -33.94
CA GLN A 12 -40.28 -37.73 -33.27
C GLN A 12 -40.34 -37.95 -31.76
N ARG A 13 -39.36 -37.45 -30.99
CA ARG A 13 -39.59 -36.59 -29.81
C ARG A 13 -38.31 -35.88 -29.36
N GLN A 14 -38.42 -34.55 -29.40
CA GLN A 14 -37.89 -33.58 -28.43
C GLN A 14 -36.38 -33.45 -28.28
N ASP A 15 -35.85 -32.53 -29.08
CA ASP A 15 -34.89 -31.51 -28.63
C ASP A 15 -35.23 -31.03 -27.22
N THR A 16 -34.43 -31.45 -26.24
CA THR A 16 -34.36 -30.76 -24.96
C THR A 16 -32.92 -30.58 -24.50
N ARG A 17 -32.52 -29.32 -24.62
CA ARG A 17 -31.78 -28.54 -23.61
C ARG A 17 -30.27 -28.72 -23.61
N ALA A 18 -29.67 -27.91 -24.48
CA ALA A 18 -28.42 -27.21 -24.21
C ALA A 18 -28.28 -26.89 -22.72
N ALA A 19 -27.34 -27.56 -22.07
CA ALA A 19 -26.91 -27.22 -20.72
C ALA A 19 -26.26 -25.83 -20.79
N TYR A 20 -26.98 -24.84 -20.26
CA TYR A 20 -26.48 -23.49 -20.04
C TYR A 20 -25.24 -23.55 -19.15
N ASN A 21 -24.07 -23.52 -19.78
CA ASN A 21 -22.79 -23.33 -19.13
C ASN A 21 -22.67 -21.84 -18.75
N ASN A 22 -23.40 -21.43 -17.71
CA ASN A 22 -23.39 -20.06 -17.22
C ASN A 22 -22.17 -19.84 -16.30
N ARG A 23 -20.95 -19.93 -16.87
CA ARG A 23 -19.75 -19.40 -16.20
C ARG A 23 -19.74 -17.90 -16.42
N GLN A 24 -20.19 -17.16 -15.42
CA GLN A 24 -19.90 -15.73 -15.35
C GLN A 24 -18.39 -15.54 -15.51
N PRO A 25 -17.93 -14.63 -16.38
CA PRO A 25 -16.52 -14.28 -16.44
C PRO A 25 -16.14 -13.73 -15.06
N GLN A 26 -15.31 -14.48 -14.35
CA GLN A 26 -14.69 -14.04 -13.11
C GLN A 26 -13.97 -12.73 -13.44
N SER A 27 -14.47 -11.61 -12.94
CA SER A 27 -13.84 -10.30 -13.13
C SER A 27 -12.38 -10.45 -12.69
N ALA A 28 -11.45 -10.34 -13.63
CA ALA A 28 -10.02 -10.44 -13.35
C ALA A 28 -9.71 -9.41 -12.26
N GLN A 29 -9.32 -9.89 -11.08
CA GLN A 29 -8.88 -8.97 -10.03
C GLN A 29 -7.68 -8.19 -10.57
N PRO A 30 -7.66 -6.85 -10.43
CA PRO A 30 -6.54 -6.05 -10.91
C PRO A 30 -5.25 -6.60 -10.30
N GLN A 31 -4.29 -6.94 -11.16
CA GLN A 31 -3.02 -7.47 -10.70
C GLN A 31 -2.26 -6.39 -9.91
N PRO A 32 -1.61 -6.76 -8.78
CA PRO A 32 -0.87 -5.80 -7.98
C PRO A 32 0.26 -5.17 -8.81
N GLN A 33 0.19 -3.86 -9.06
CA GLN A 33 1.21 -3.13 -9.80
C GLN A 33 2.41 -2.84 -8.90
N PRO A 34 3.65 -2.79 -9.46
CA PRO A 34 4.82 -2.38 -8.70
C PRO A 34 4.64 -0.94 -8.19
N VAL A 35 4.93 -0.71 -6.91
CA VAL A 35 4.90 0.64 -6.32
C VAL A 35 5.86 1.56 -7.09
N PRO A 36 5.39 2.68 -7.66
CA PRO A 36 6.24 3.62 -8.41
C PRO A 36 7.21 4.35 -7.46
N ALA A 37 8.32 4.82 -8.00
CA ALA A 37 9.25 5.68 -7.27
C ALA A 37 8.78 7.13 -7.41
N GLU A 38 8.68 7.85 -6.29
CA GLU A 38 8.27 9.26 -6.27
C GLU A 38 9.24 10.08 -5.43
N LYS A 39 9.51 11.31 -5.84
CA LYS A 39 10.25 12.27 -5.00
C LYS A 39 9.30 12.98 -4.06
N LEU A 40 9.78 13.25 -2.86
CA LEU A 40 9.04 14.03 -1.88
C LEU A 40 8.97 15.50 -2.34
N PRO A 41 7.78 16.12 -2.41
CA PRO A 41 7.63 17.52 -2.82
C PRO A 41 8.29 18.47 -1.83
N ALA A 42 8.58 19.71 -2.25
CA ALA A 42 9.18 20.73 -1.39
C ALA A 42 8.29 21.00 -0.15
N GLU A 43 6.97 21.05 -0.35
CA GLU A 43 6.00 21.42 0.70
C GLU A 43 5.51 20.20 1.48
N TYR A 44 6.45 19.33 1.84
CA TYR A 44 6.13 18.07 2.52
C TYR A 44 5.53 18.28 3.91
N VAL A 45 5.76 19.44 4.54
CA VAL A 45 5.16 19.79 5.84
C VAL A 45 3.65 19.99 5.72
N ASP A 46 3.21 20.76 4.73
CA ASP A 46 1.79 20.94 4.42
C ASP A 46 1.16 19.64 3.91
N GLN A 47 1.93 18.85 3.15
CA GLN A 47 1.49 17.52 2.74
C GLN A 47 1.27 16.60 3.94
N ALA A 48 2.14 16.64 4.95
CA ALA A 48 1.98 15.83 6.16
C ALA A 48 0.71 16.20 6.93
N GLU A 49 0.39 17.49 7.02
CA GLU A 49 -0.86 17.97 7.60
C GLU A 49 -2.07 17.41 6.83
N ALA A 50 -2.08 17.59 5.51
CA ALA A 50 -3.16 17.14 4.64
C ALA A 50 -3.37 15.62 4.73
N VAL A 51 -2.28 14.85 4.77
CA VAL A 51 -2.32 13.39 4.96
C VAL A 51 -2.97 13.06 6.31
N MET A 52 -2.54 13.69 7.40
CA MET A 52 -3.08 13.40 8.73
C MET A 52 -4.55 13.79 8.87
N LEU A 53 -4.96 14.93 8.30
CA LEU A 53 -6.37 15.32 8.24
C LEU A 53 -7.19 14.27 7.49
N SER A 54 -6.69 13.77 6.36
CA SER A 54 -7.38 12.77 5.55
C SER A 54 -7.51 11.39 6.22
N LEU A 55 -6.69 11.10 7.25
CA LEU A 55 -6.71 9.83 7.98
C LEU A 55 -7.69 9.82 9.15
N ARG A 56 -8.33 10.96 9.44
CA ARG A 56 -9.35 11.04 10.49
C ARG A 56 -10.64 10.39 10.00
N THR A 57 -11.25 9.62 10.89
CA THR A 57 -12.55 9.00 10.67
C THR A 57 -13.47 9.34 11.82
N THR A 58 -14.77 9.34 11.57
CA THR A 58 -15.78 9.56 12.60
C THR A 58 -16.14 8.24 13.24
N ASP A 59 -16.12 8.17 14.57
CA ASP A 59 -16.60 7.01 15.31
C ASP A 59 -18.13 6.94 15.36
N LYS A 60 -18.65 5.89 15.99
CA LYS A 60 -20.11 5.69 16.18
C LYS A 60 -20.80 6.79 17.01
N HIS A 61 -20.04 7.67 17.67
CA HIS A 61 -20.52 8.75 18.51
C HIS A 61 -20.33 10.14 17.86
N GLY A 62 -19.82 10.20 16.64
CA GLY A 62 -19.57 11.48 15.96
C GLY A 62 -18.19 12.08 16.26
N ASN A 63 -17.34 11.41 17.05
CA ASN A 63 -16.02 11.92 17.40
C ASN A 63 -14.99 11.56 16.33
N LEU A 64 -14.11 12.51 16.02
CA LEU A 64 -13.02 12.29 15.08
C LEU A 64 -11.89 11.51 15.76
N LYS A 65 -11.47 10.40 15.15
CA LYS A 65 -10.39 9.54 15.62
C LYS A 65 -9.46 9.11 14.49
N PHE A 66 -8.30 8.58 14.86
CA PHE A 66 -7.39 7.89 13.95
C PHE A 66 -7.57 6.37 14.06
N ASN A 67 -7.47 5.69 12.92
CA ASN A 67 -7.40 4.21 12.89
C ASN A 67 -5.98 3.70 13.21
N ILE A 68 -4.96 4.57 13.04
CA ILE A 68 -3.57 4.29 13.38
C ILE A 68 -3.19 4.97 14.70
N THR A 69 -2.47 4.25 15.55
CA THR A 69 -1.95 4.75 16.84
C THR A 69 -0.59 5.41 16.66
N ALA A 70 -0.23 6.33 17.56
CA ALA A 70 1.09 6.97 17.52
C ALA A 70 2.22 5.95 17.71
N SER A 71 2.03 4.92 18.55
CA SER A 71 2.98 3.80 18.71
C SER A 71 3.36 3.10 17.40
N LYS A 72 2.40 2.90 16.49
CA LYS A 72 2.66 2.28 15.18
C LYS A 72 3.46 3.22 14.27
N ILE A 73 3.11 4.51 14.25
CA ILE A 73 3.86 5.51 13.46
C ILE A 73 5.28 5.66 14.01
N ARG A 74 5.44 5.76 15.34
CA ARG A 74 6.75 5.86 16.01
C ARG A 74 7.66 4.67 15.70
N LYS A 75 7.11 3.46 15.61
CA LYS A 75 7.89 2.28 15.22
C LYS A 75 8.48 2.42 13.81
N ILE A 76 7.75 3.02 12.87
CA ILE A 76 8.27 3.32 11.53
C ILE A 76 9.33 4.43 11.62
N LEU A 77 9.05 5.50 12.38
CA LEU A 77 10.02 6.58 12.61
C LEU A 77 11.34 6.05 13.18
N THR A 78 11.33 5.11 14.13
CA THR A 78 12.55 4.51 14.69
C THR A 78 13.45 3.92 13.61
N LEU A 79 12.89 3.19 12.63
CA LEU A 79 13.67 2.62 11.51
C LEU A 79 14.39 3.71 10.70
N VAL A 80 13.79 4.90 10.60
CA VAL A 80 14.31 6.04 9.86
C VAL A 80 15.33 6.81 10.70
N THR A 81 15.00 7.09 11.96
CA THR A 81 15.88 7.81 12.90
C THR A 81 17.18 7.05 13.15
N ASP A 82 17.15 5.71 13.20
CA ASP A 82 18.37 4.91 13.37
C ASP A 82 19.35 5.10 12.21
N ILE A 83 18.84 5.24 10.98
CA ILE A 83 19.65 5.52 9.78
C ILE A 83 20.12 6.99 9.80
N LEU A 84 19.24 7.92 10.19
CA LEU A 84 19.55 9.35 10.28
C LEU A 84 20.68 9.63 11.26
N ASN A 85 20.70 8.96 12.41
CA ASN A 85 21.74 9.12 13.41
C ASN A 85 23.14 8.78 12.87
N GLU A 86 23.26 7.78 12.01
CA GLU A 86 24.52 7.40 11.37
C GLU A 86 24.89 8.34 10.22
N GLU A 87 23.91 8.79 9.44
CA GLU A 87 24.11 9.70 8.30
C GLU A 87 24.32 11.16 8.72
N ARG A 88 24.00 11.52 9.97
CA ARG A 88 24.13 12.89 10.49
C ARG A 88 25.57 13.40 10.41
N PHE A 89 26.55 12.54 10.67
CA PHE A 89 27.97 12.89 10.63
C PHE A 89 28.64 12.59 9.28
N ASN A 90 27.93 11.91 8.38
CA ASN A 90 28.41 11.64 7.03
C ASN A 90 28.40 12.94 6.21
N LYS A 91 29.52 13.23 5.53
CA LYS A 91 29.68 14.40 4.64
C LYS A 91 29.42 14.06 3.17
N ASN A 92 29.24 12.78 2.84
CA ASN A 92 29.02 12.33 1.48
C ASN A 92 27.60 12.70 1.00
N ALA A 93 27.47 12.98 -0.29
CA ALA A 93 26.17 13.26 -0.91
C ALA A 93 25.28 12.01 -0.98
N GLU A 94 25.89 10.82 -0.99
CA GLU A 94 25.20 9.53 -1.01
C GLU A 94 25.22 8.85 0.37
N LEU A 95 24.14 8.13 0.65
CA LEU A 95 24.06 7.19 1.76
C LEU A 95 25.12 6.11 1.61
N ASN A 96 25.65 5.64 2.73
CA ASN A 96 26.53 4.47 2.67
C ASN A 96 25.74 3.20 2.27
N GLN A 97 26.44 2.19 1.77
CA GLN A 97 25.81 0.97 1.26
C GLN A 97 24.98 0.23 2.31
N ALA A 98 25.43 0.21 3.57
CA ALA A 98 24.69 -0.42 4.67
C ALA A 98 23.36 0.31 4.94
N ASN A 99 23.36 1.63 4.89
CA ASN A 99 22.16 2.45 5.09
C ASN A 99 21.19 2.39 3.91
N ILE A 100 21.68 2.23 2.68
CA ILE A 100 20.82 1.90 1.52
C ILE A 100 20.09 0.56 1.74
N GLN A 101 20.80 -0.46 2.24
CA GLN A 101 20.21 -1.76 2.54
C GLN A 101 19.20 -1.67 3.70
N ARG A 102 19.52 -0.94 4.77
CA ARG A 102 18.59 -0.71 5.90
C ARG A 102 17.35 0.05 5.48
N LEU A 103 17.48 1.07 4.64
CA LEU A 103 16.35 1.81 4.09
C LEU A 103 15.47 0.90 3.22
N SER A 104 16.09 0.02 2.42
CA SER A 104 15.36 -1.00 1.65
C SER A 104 14.62 -1.98 2.57
N MET A 105 15.24 -2.41 3.68
CA MET A 105 14.59 -3.27 4.67
C MET A 105 13.46 -2.55 5.42
N ALA A 106 13.61 -1.26 5.73
CA ALA A 106 12.54 -0.45 6.31
C ALA A 106 11.32 -0.43 5.39
N ARG A 107 11.53 -0.29 4.07
CA ARG A 107 10.46 -0.38 3.06
C ARG A 107 9.73 -1.72 3.09
N VAL A 108 10.47 -2.83 3.16
CA VAL A 108 9.88 -4.17 3.28
C VAL A 108 9.09 -4.31 4.59
N ARG A 109 9.62 -3.79 5.70
CA ARG A 109 8.96 -3.86 7.00
C ARG A 109 7.65 -3.07 7.02
N ILE A 110 7.62 -1.87 6.43
CA ILE A 110 6.40 -1.07 6.31
C ILE A 110 5.36 -1.80 5.46
N ALA A 111 5.76 -2.39 4.33
CA ALA A 111 4.86 -3.16 3.48
C ALA A 111 4.27 -4.38 4.22
N TYR A 112 5.09 -5.07 5.01
CA TYR A 112 4.65 -6.19 5.84
C TYR A 112 3.66 -5.75 6.94
N ASP A 113 3.99 -4.68 7.67
CA ASP A 113 3.13 -4.17 8.73
C ASP A 113 1.79 -3.65 8.14
N ALA A 114 1.82 -3.03 6.95
CA ALA A 114 0.62 -2.67 6.19
C ALA A 114 -0.21 -3.88 5.75
N GLY A 115 0.42 -5.01 5.40
CA GLY A 115 -0.29 -6.25 5.06
C GLY A 115 -1.04 -6.87 6.26
N ARG A 116 -0.65 -6.53 7.49
CA ARG A 116 -1.23 -7.08 8.72
C ARG A 116 -2.20 -6.15 9.43
N ASP A 117 -2.16 -4.86 9.13
CA ASP A 117 -2.91 -3.83 9.83
C ASP A 117 -3.46 -2.79 8.85
N ASN A 118 -4.79 -2.72 8.75
CA ASN A 118 -5.46 -1.81 7.82
C ASN A 118 -5.20 -0.34 8.12
N GLY A 119 -5.01 0.04 9.39
CA GLY A 119 -4.67 1.42 9.76
C GLY A 119 -3.25 1.78 9.31
N VAL A 120 -2.31 0.84 9.41
CA VAL A 120 -0.95 1.01 8.87
C VAL A 120 -0.97 1.06 7.35
N LYS A 121 -1.80 0.22 6.70
CA LYS A 121 -1.97 0.24 5.25
C LYS A 121 -2.45 1.60 4.75
N GLU A 122 -3.56 2.09 5.31
CA GLU A 122 -4.14 3.36 4.92
C GLU A 122 -3.16 4.51 5.13
N PHE A 123 -2.46 4.52 6.27
CA PHE A 123 -1.40 5.49 6.55
C PHE A 123 -0.27 5.41 5.51
N ALA A 124 0.28 4.22 5.26
CA ALA A 124 1.40 4.04 4.34
C ALA A 124 1.05 4.44 2.89
N GLU A 125 -0.19 4.18 2.46
CA GLU A 125 -0.71 4.55 1.15
C GLU A 125 -0.92 6.06 1.03
N LYS A 126 -1.67 6.68 1.97
CA LYS A 126 -1.94 8.14 1.93
C LYS A 126 -0.67 8.97 2.11
N ALA A 127 0.22 8.53 3.00
CA ALA A 127 1.52 9.17 3.21
C ALA A 127 2.56 8.82 2.13
N LYS A 128 2.23 7.93 1.17
CA LYS A 128 3.10 7.47 0.08
C LYS A 128 4.48 6.96 0.53
N LEU A 129 4.55 6.33 1.71
CA LEU A 129 5.83 5.95 2.32
C LEU A 129 6.67 5.04 1.43
N LEU A 130 6.05 4.04 0.82
CA LEU A 130 6.75 3.07 -0.03
C LEU A 130 7.25 3.70 -1.33
N ASN A 131 6.56 4.73 -1.84
CA ASN A 131 6.90 5.44 -3.07
C ASN A 131 8.10 6.36 -2.82
N TYR A 132 8.05 7.12 -1.72
CA TYR A 132 9.12 8.03 -1.33
C TYR A 132 10.38 7.28 -0.94
N ILE A 133 10.28 6.19 -0.16
CA ILE A 133 11.47 5.38 0.17
C ILE A 133 12.13 4.81 -1.10
N LYS A 134 11.34 4.40 -2.10
CA LYS A 134 11.88 3.97 -3.39
C LYS A 134 12.53 5.11 -4.16
N GLY A 135 11.95 6.31 -4.10
CA GLY A 135 12.43 7.50 -4.81
C GLY A 135 13.69 8.14 -4.24
N ILE A 136 14.01 7.91 -2.97
CA ILE A 136 15.26 8.37 -2.34
C ILE A 136 16.50 7.82 -3.08
N GLY A 137 16.44 6.55 -3.50
CA GLY A 137 17.58 5.87 -4.11
C GLY A 137 18.79 5.88 -3.17
N LYS A 138 19.85 6.60 -3.57
CA LYS A 138 21.09 6.75 -2.79
C LYS A 138 21.26 8.15 -2.18
N SER A 139 20.35 9.09 -2.47
CA SER A 139 20.55 10.49 -2.10
C SER A 139 20.40 10.69 -0.60
N ARG A 140 21.47 11.16 0.06
CA ARG A 140 21.43 11.52 1.48
C ARG A 140 20.47 12.68 1.73
N ALA A 141 20.45 13.67 0.84
CA ALA A 141 19.57 14.82 0.96
C ALA A 141 18.09 14.41 0.91
N GLU A 142 17.71 13.53 -0.03
CA GLU A 142 16.32 13.04 -0.11
C GLU A 142 15.95 12.17 1.09
N PHE A 143 16.91 11.40 1.63
CA PHE A 143 16.71 10.63 2.85
C PHE A 143 16.46 11.52 4.07
N ILE A 144 17.23 12.59 4.26
CA ILE A 144 17.03 13.54 5.36
C ILE A 144 15.65 14.20 5.26
N ARG A 145 15.27 14.66 4.06
CA ARG A 145 13.93 15.22 3.82
C ARG A 145 12.81 14.22 4.13
N PHE A 146 13.02 12.94 3.80
CA PHE A 146 12.08 11.88 4.17
C PHE A 146 12.00 11.67 5.70
N ALA A 147 13.11 11.78 6.43
CA ALA A 147 13.10 11.70 7.88
C ALA A 147 12.34 12.88 8.51
N GLU A 148 12.58 14.10 8.04
CA GLU A 148 11.84 15.30 8.47
C GLU A 148 10.33 15.19 8.16
N TYR A 149 9.96 14.60 7.01
CA TYR A 149 8.58 14.30 6.69
C TYR A 149 7.95 13.28 7.66
N MET A 150 8.68 12.23 8.04
CA MET A 150 8.21 11.27 9.04
C MET A 150 8.00 11.91 10.42
N GLU A 151 8.87 12.86 10.81
CA GLU A 151 8.69 13.64 12.03
C GLU A 151 7.45 14.54 11.94
N ALA A 152 7.24 15.23 10.81
CA ALA A 152 6.05 16.06 10.58
C ALA A 152 4.75 15.25 10.68
N LEU A 153 4.72 14.04 10.10
CA LEU A 153 3.59 13.13 10.22
C LEU A 153 3.28 12.78 11.69
N VAL A 154 4.30 12.45 12.49
CA VAL A 154 4.12 12.16 13.92
C VAL A 154 3.64 13.40 14.68
N ALA A 155 4.20 14.57 14.40
CA ALA A 155 3.80 15.83 15.02
C ALA A 155 2.33 16.16 14.74
N TRP A 156 1.90 16.06 13.48
CA TRP A 156 0.52 16.32 13.08
C TRP A 156 -0.46 15.28 13.64
N HIS A 157 -0.09 14.00 13.68
CA HIS A 157 -0.89 12.96 14.34
C HIS A 157 -1.15 13.33 15.81
N ARG A 158 -0.10 13.74 16.53
CA ARG A 158 -0.21 14.13 17.94
C ARG A 158 -1.04 15.41 18.11
N TYR A 159 -0.80 16.43 17.28
CA TYR A 159 -1.52 17.69 17.31
C TYR A 159 -3.02 17.53 17.07
N LEU A 160 -3.41 16.64 16.15
CA LEU A 160 -4.80 16.38 15.78
C LEU A 160 -5.53 15.41 16.74
N GLY A 161 -4.95 15.13 17.91
CA GLY A 161 -5.58 14.31 18.95
C GLY A 161 -5.32 12.81 18.81
N GLY A 162 -4.27 12.41 18.10
CA GLY A 162 -3.83 11.03 18.03
C GLY A 162 -3.46 10.46 19.41
N GLU A 163 -3.99 9.28 19.71
CA GLU A 163 -3.67 8.53 20.93
C GLU A 163 -2.27 7.90 20.87
N ASN A 164 -1.68 7.75 22.06
CA ASN A 164 -0.29 7.32 22.22
C ASN A 164 0.00 5.87 21.80
#